data_AF-A0A7X8QEY6-F1
#
_entry.id   AF-A0A7X8QEY6-F1
#
_cell.length_a   1.000
_cell.length_b   1.000
_cell.length_c   1.000
_cell.angle_alpha   90.00
_cell.angle_beta   90.00
_cell.angle_gamma   90.00
#
_symmetry.space_group_name_H-M   'P 1'
#
loop_
_entity.id
_entity.type
_entity.pdbx_description
1 polymer ?
#
loop_
_entity_poly.entity_id
_entity_poly.type
_entity_poly.pdbx_seq_one_letter_code
_entity_poly.pdbx_strand_id
1 'polypeptide(L)'
;MKMHHVHNYYNKTTFDQGHTHKMRGVTSYEIPTGNSHVHSYNGVTTVDRAHVHHYSGVTGPAIPLAGGGHTHEYQGPTTIDQGHCHHYKSLTGKEKATP
;
A
#
# COMPACT_ATOMS: atom_id res chain seq x y z
N MET A 1 -6.40 -24.50 -8.81
CA MET A 1 -6.18 -23.98 -7.43
C MET A 1 -5.87 -22.50 -7.54
N LYS A 2 -6.52 -21.66 -6.74
CA LYS A 2 -6.16 -20.24 -6.63
C LYS A 2 -4.83 -20.21 -5.86
N MET A 3 -3.76 -19.75 -6.51
CA MET A 3 -2.49 -19.52 -5.82
C MET A 3 -2.70 -18.33 -4.90
N HIS A 4 -2.53 -18.54 -3.60
CA HIS A 4 -2.48 -17.44 -2.64
C HIS A 4 -1.28 -16.57 -2.98
N HIS A 5 -1.47 -15.26 -2.98
CA HIS A 5 -0.41 -14.32 -3.31
C HIS A 5 -0.50 -13.05 -2.48
N VAL A 6 0.63 -12.36 -2.41
CA VAL A 6 0.76 -11.06 -1.75
C VAL A 6 1.46 -10.09 -2.68
N HIS A 7 1.37 -8.80 -2.38
CA HIS A 7 2.08 -7.77 -3.10
C HIS A 7 3.03 -7.02 -2.17
N ASN A 8 4.24 -6.72 -2.65
CA ASN A 8 5.11 -5.74 -1.98
C ASN A 8 4.70 -4.35 -2.43
N TYR A 9 4.86 -3.36 -1.56
CA TYR A 9 4.64 -1.96 -1.93
C TYR A 9 5.73 -1.07 -1.33
N TYR A 10 6.05 0.01 -2.05
CA TYR A 10 7.01 1.01 -1.64
C TYR A 10 6.71 2.34 -2.33
N ASN A 11 6.52 3.39 -1.54
CA ASN A 11 6.25 4.74 -2.07
C ASN A 11 6.70 5.82 -1.07
N LYS A 12 6.64 7.07 -1.51
CA LYS A 12 6.69 8.24 -0.63
C LYS A 12 5.29 8.80 -0.42
N THR A 13 5.09 9.46 0.70
CA THR A 13 3.91 10.31 0.93
C THR A 13 4.02 11.62 0.15
N THR A 14 2.94 12.39 0.12
CA THR A 14 2.92 13.79 -0.37
C THR A 14 3.87 14.67 0.44
N PHE A 15 4.28 15.80 -0.15
CA PHE A 15 5.10 16.80 0.53
C PHE A 15 4.19 17.74 1.34
N ASP A 16 4.20 17.60 2.65
CA ASP A 16 3.38 18.38 3.58
C ASP A 16 4.26 18.90 4.72
N GLN A 17 3.97 20.12 5.19
CA GLN A 17 4.75 20.78 6.24
C GLN A 17 6.27 20.70 6.02
N GLY A 18 6.69 20.83 4.76
CA GLY A 18 8.10 20.89 4.38
C GLY A 18 8.84 19.55 4.29
N HIS A 19 8.18 18.39 4.37
CA HIS A 19 8.85 17.08 4.26
C HIS A 19 7.94 15.97 3.72
N THR A 20 8.50 14.75 3.61
CA THR A 20 7.82 13.53 3.15
C THR A 20 8.28 12.36 4.00
N HIS A 21 7.47 11.30 4.10
CA HIS A 21 7.94 10.02 4.62
C HIS A 21 7.97 8.94 3.54
N LYS A 22 8.69 7.85 3.79
CA LYS A 22 8.67 6.63 2.96
C LYS A 22 7.79 5.58 3.62
N MET A 23 7.12 4.78 2.79
CA MET A 23 6.28 3.65 3.15
C MET A 23 6.83 2.39 2.50
N ARG A 24 6.80 1.27 3.21
CA ARG A 24 7.16 -0.05 2.67
C ARG A 24 6.41 -1.14 3.41
N GLY A 25 5.94 -2.15 2.69
CA GLY A 25 5.40 -3.34 3.31
C GLY A 25 4.99 -4.41 2.32
N VAL A 26 4.28 -5.41 2.86
CA VAL A 26 3.66 -6.50 2.13
C VAL A 26 2.18 -6.48 2.49
N THR A 27 1.31 -6.69 1.51
CA THR A 27 -0.13 -6.78 1.74
C THR A 27 -0.51 -8.07 2.47
N SER A 28 -1.74 -8.14 2.99
CA SER A 28 -2.35 -9.40 3.42
C SER A 28 -2.51 -10.37 2.25
N TYR A 29 -2.96 -11.60 2.56
CA TYR A 29 -3.58 -12.49 1.57
C TYR A 29 -4.79 -11.84 0.90
N GLU A 30 -5.15 -12.37 -0.26
CA GLU A 30 -6.27 -11.86 -1.05
C GLU A 30 -7.62 -12.05 -0.35
N ILE A 31 -8.43 -10.99 -0.39
CA ILE A 31 -9.80 -10.96 0.10
C ILE A 31 -10.71 -10.95 -1.14
N PRO A 32 -11.47 -12.02 -1.42
CA PRO A 32 -12.37 -12.06 -2.58
C PRO A 32 -13.35 -10.88 -2.58
N THR A 33 -13.54 -10.24 -3.74
CA THR A 33 -14.47 -9.11 -3.89
C THR A 33 -15.04 -9.11 -5.31
N GLY A 34 -16.29 -9.55 -5.46
CA GLY A 34 -16.94 -9.73 -6.76
C GLY A 34 -16.15 -10.69 -7.67
N ASN A 35 -15.88 -10.25 -8.90
CA ASN A 35 -15.07 -11.01 -9.88
C ASN A 35 -13.56 -10.74 -9.76
N SER A 36 -13.12 -10.11 -8.67
CA SER A 36 -11.72 -9.75 -8.39
C SER A 36 -11.36 -10.07 -6.94
N HIS A 37 -10.29 -9.48 -6.43
CA HIS A 37 -9.93 -9.48 -5.03
C HIS A 37 -9.21 -8.18 -4.67
N VAL A 38 -9.10 -7.92 -3.38
CA VAL A 38 -8.35 -6.81 -2.79
C VAL A 38 -7.40 -7.36 -1.74
N HIS A 39 -6.48 -6.53 -1.25
CA HIS A 39 -5.64 -6.86 -0.11
C HIS A 39 -5.71 -5.75 0.94
N SER A 40 -5.67 -6.13 2.22
CA SER A 40 -5.46 -5.18 3.31
C SER A 40 -3.99 -4.84 3.45
N TYR A 41 -3.69 -3.66 3.97
CA TYR A 41 -2.34 -3.25 4.34
C TYR A 41 -2.37 -2.29 5.52
N ASN A 42 -1.29 -2.29 6.29
CA ASN A 42 -1.03 -1.32 7.35
C ASN A 42 0.47 -1.20 7.59
N GLY A 43 0.88 -0.15 8.28
CA GLY A 43 2.28 0.05 8.65
C GLY A 43 2.55 1.40 9.29
N VAL A 44 3.84 1.69 9.40
CA VAL A 44 4.40 2.93 9.95
C VAL A 44 5.37 3.49 8.93
N THR A 45 5.34 4.80 8.73
CA THR A 45 6.27 5.46 7.82
C THR A 45 7.69 5.47 8.40
N THR A 46 8.69 5.76 7.56
CA THR A 46 10.05 6.02 8.06
C THR A 46 10.10 7.26 8.96
N VAL A 47 11.02 7.28 9.91
CA VAL A 47 11.29 8.50 10.70
C VAL A 47 11.79 9.61 9.76
N ASP A 48 11.13 10.76 9.81
CA ASP A 48 11.58 12.03 9.24
C ASP A 48 11.23 13.14 10.23
N ARG A 49 12.10 14.14 10.38
CA ARG A 49 11.96 15.21 11.40
C ARG A 49 11.50 14.73 12.78
N ALA A 50 12.14 13.66 13.26
CA ALA A 50 11.91 13.08 14.58
C ALA A 50 10.49 12.55 14.84
N HIS A 51 9.68 12.27 13.81
CA HIS A 51 8.40 11.58 13.96
C HIS A 51 8.10 10.61 12.82
N VAL A 52 7.01 9.87 13.00
CA VAL A 52 6.45 8.88 12.07
C VAL A 52 4.95 9.12 11.97
N HIS A 53 4.33 8.55 10.95
CA HIS A 53 2.89 8.40 10.89
C HIS A 53 2.50 6.93 10.71
N HIS A 54 1.31 6.58 11.18
CA HIS A 54 0.69 5.29 10.91
C HIS A 54 -0.20 5.37 9.67
N TYR A 55 -0.40 4.24 9.02
CA TYR A 55 -1.31 4.12 7.89
C TYR A 55 -1.95 2.73 7.83
N SER A 56 -3.14 2.67 7.25
CA SER A 56 -3.85 1.42 6.96
C SER A 56 -4.85 1.62 5.83
N GLY A 57 -5.18 0.56 5.10
CA GLY A 57 -6.19 0.60 4.08
C GLY A 57 -6.43 -0.75 3.40
N VAL A 58 -7.20 -0.70 2.33
CA VAL A 58 -7.49 -1.82 1.43
C VAL A 58 -7.18 -1.36 0.02
N THR A 59 -6.54 -2.21 -0.77
CA THR A 59 -6.22 -1.89 -2.16
C THR A 59 -7.48 -1.82 -3.03
N GLY A 60 -7.36 -1.22 -4.21
CA GLY A 60 -8.33 -1.38 -5.29
C GLY A 60 -8.35 -2.79 -5.87
N PRO A 61 -9.27 -3.07 -6.82
CA PRO A 61 -9.36 -4.35 -7.52
C PRO A 61 -8.08 -4.65 -8.31
N ALA A 62 -7.89 -5.91 -8.68
CA ALA A 62 -6.74 -6.34 -9.48
C ALA A 62 -6.70 -5.63 -10.85
N ILE A 63 -5.53 -5.09 -11.19
CA ILE A 63 -5.21 -4.43 -12.46
C ILE A 63 -4.27 -5.35 -13.25
N PRO A 64 -4.74 -5.99 -14.34
CA PRO A 64 -3.93 -6.89 -15.14
C PRO A 64 -2.71 -6.19 -15.76
N LEU A 65 -1.58 -6.89 -15.82
CA LEU A 65 -0.36 -6.43 -16.47
C LEU A 65 -0.20 -7.13 -17.84
N ALA A 66 0.34 -6.41 -18.84
CA ALA A 66 0.50 -6.93 -20.20
C ALA A 66 1.36 -8.22 -20.28
N GLY A 67 2.32 -8.39 -19.35
CA GLY A 67 3.18 -9.58 -19.24
C GLY A 67 2.66 -10.65 -18.28
N GLY A 68 1.36 -10.69 -18.03
CA GLY A 68 0.73 -11.59 -17.07
C GLY A 68 0.86 -11.13 -15.61
N GLY A 69 0.01 -11.71 -14.76
CA GLY A 69 -0.22 -11.30 -13.39
C GLY A 69 -0.91 -9.94 -13.27
N HIS A 70 -0.97 -9.41 -12.05
CA HIS A 70 -1.61 -8.12 -11.78
C HIS A 70 -0.89 -7.31 -10.70
N THR A 71 -1.35 -6.07 -10.53
CA THR A 71 -1.04 -5.19 -9.40
C THR A 71 -2.35 -4.62 -8.83
N HIS A 72 -2.28 -3.85 -7.74
CA HIS A 72 -3.39 -3.11 -7.20
C HIS A 72 -2.99 -1.65 -6.94
N GLU A 73 -3.94 -0.72 -7.10
CA GLU A 73 -3.79 0.65 -6.58
C GLU A 73 -4.03 0.66 -5.07
N TYR A 74 -3.32 1.50 -4.34
CA TYR A 74 -3.61 1.82 -2.95
C TYR A 74 -3.40 3.31 -2.70
N GLN A 75 -4.24 3.86 -1.81
CA GLN A 75 -4.22 5.28 -1.48
C GLN A 75 -4.87 5.54 -0.13
N GLY A 76 -4.53 6.66 0.50
CA GLY A 76 -5.15 7.08 1.74
C GLY A 76 -4.37 8.19 2.44
N PRO A 77 -4.90 8.69 3.56
CA PRO A 77 -4.17 9.54 4.48
C PRO A 77 -3.34 8.70 5.47
N THR A 78 -2.32 9.31 6.05
CA THR A 78 -1.69 8.83 7.29
C THR A 78 -2.43 9.38 8.51
N THR A 79 -2.09 8.89 9.71
CA THR A 79 -2.55 9.50 10.96
C THR A 79 -2.07 10.95 11.10
N ILE A 80 -2.76 11.72 11.94
CA ILE A 80 -2.31 13.05 12.34
C ILE A 80 -1.28 12.89 13.45
N ASP A 81 -0.04 13.29 13.17
CA ASP A 81 1.06 13.30 14.13
C ASP A 81 1.74 14.67 14.05
N GLN A 82 2.10 15.24 15.20
CA GLN A 82 2.65 16.61 15.29
C GLN A 82 1.82 17.65 14.51
N GLY A 83 0.49 17.54 14.57
CA GLY A 83 -0.42 18.53 13.99
C GLY A 83 -0.60 18.47 12.47
N HIS A 84 -0.07 17.47 11.77
CA HIS A 84 -0.31 17.29 10.33
C HIS A 84 -0.40 15.81 9.94
N CYS A 85 -0.79 15.56 8.70
CA CYS A 85 -0.81 14.23 8.08
C CYS A 85 -0.29 14.35 6.66
N HIS A 86 -0.01 13.22 6.04
CA HIS A 86 0.27 13.14 4.62
C HIS A 86 -0.75 12.27 3.89
N HIS A 87 -0.79 12.39 2.58
CA HIS A 87 -1.51 11.49 1.70
C HIS A 87 -0.53 10.60 0.93
N TYR A 88 -1.05 9.50 0.39
CA TYR A 88 -0.32 8.64 -0.53
C TYR A 88 -1.27 8.05 -1.58
N LYS A 89 -0.71 7.79 -2.77
CA LYS A 89 -1.37 7.05 -3.86
C LYS A 89 -0.27 6.37 -4.69
N SER A 90 -0.36 5.05 -4.86
CA SER A 90 0.60 4.30 -5.66
C SER A 90 0.04 2.95 -6.12
N LEU A 91 0.83 2.24 -6.91
CA LEU A 91 0.58 0.85 -7.29
C LEU A 91 1.46 -0.08 -6.47
N THR A 92 0.93 -1.23 -6.12
CA THR A 92 1.75 -2.31 -5.57
C THR A 92 2.73 -2.84 -6.62
N GLY A 93 3.68 -3.68 -6.21
CA GLY A 93 4.45 -4.51 -7.14
C GLY A 93 3.60 -5.60 -7.78
N LYS A 94 4.18 -6.34 -8.72
CA LYS A 94 3.57 -7.56 -9.28
C LYS A 94 3.31 -8.58 -8.17
N GLU A 95 2.22 -9.34 -8.32
CA GLU A 95 1.87 -10.46 -7.44
C GLU A 95 3.07 -11.38 -7.17
N LYS A 96 3.17 -11.90 -5.94
CA LYS A 96 4.12 -12.93 -5.55
C LYS A 96 3.37 -14.08 -4.93
N ALA A 97 3.45 -15.24 -5.56
CA ALA A 97 2.92 -16.48 -5.01
C ALA A 97 3.58 -16.76 -3.66
N THR A 98 2.78 -17.14 -2.67
CA THR A 98 3.28 -17.71 -1.42
C THR A 98 3.35 -19.23 -1.57
N PRO A 99 4.38 -19.89 -1.01
CA PRO A 99 4.47 -21.34 -1.00
C PRO A 99 3.28 -22.00 -0.28
#